data_AF-A0A1V4WYI8-F1
#
_entry.id   AF-A0A1V4WYI8-F1
#
_cell.length_a   1.000
_cell.length_b   1.000
_cell.length_c   1.000
_cell.angle_alpha   90.00
_cell.angle_beta   90.00
_cell.angle_gamma   90.00
#
_symmetry.space_group_name_H-M   'P 1'
#
loop_
_entity.id
_entity.type
_entity.pdbx_description
1 polymer ?
#
loop_
_entity_poly.entity_id
_entity_poly.type
_entity_poly.pdbx_seq_one_letter_code
_entity_poly.pdbx_strand_id
1 'polypeptide(L)'
;MILSDMAVSRLSLLNRSLLIAVSLLILFPCPGMSSSDPVRFFRMGDGKMSIRNEHNGREATVNLFDAEGGFNEEALDAIDRVFGFGGGRKGEHISLRLLVLLDYFTDRIAPGEMIHLISGYRSPAYNLKLKKSGGNVARTSTHMDGMALDFYLDGVDGKTLWEMIRRENCCGVGHYGGTYIHFDSGRPRFWEAATSKTGTKESEFNRKLYLSTEYDRYRQGERVRFFLTSLSDFPFGVRKTAELLKDGDGKNGTTVLTIEGRDGEECVMIKDRNASRSIHATLPPGLAPGRYRIRFDFCKRPFEQMPASTISNEIEIVKDEKTAQGFQGSRVQEEKKPR
;
A
#
# COMPACT_ATOMS: atom_id res chain seq x y z
N MET A 1 25.53 -77.66 31.00
CA MET A 1 24.08 -77.88 31.14
C MET A 1 23.74 -77.79 32.63
N ILE A 2 22.86 -76.85 32.99
CA ILE A 2 21.94 -76.86 34.17
C ILE A 2 22.64 -76.61 35.53
N LEU A 3 22.69 -75.35 35.99
CA LEU A 3 21.71 -74.59 36.83
C LEU A 3 21.75 -75.06 38.30
N SER A 4 22.38 -74.32 39.22
CA SER A 4 21.94 -73.07 39.88
C SER A 4 20.96 -73.34 41.02
N ASP A 5 21.38 -73.04 42.25
CA ASP A 5 20.42 -72.67 43.29
C ASP A 5 21.00 -71.71 44.36
N MET A 6 20.14 -70.75 44.71
CA MET A 6 20.02 -69.96 45.95
C MET A 6 21.17 -69.08 46.44
N ALA A 7 20.89 -67.77 46.59
CA ALA A 7 20.56 -67.19 47.90
C ALA A 7 20.28 -65.68 47.80
N VAL A 8 19.14 -65.29 48.37
CA VAL A 8 18.78 -63.91 48.73
C VAL A 8 19.54 -63.53 50.00
N SER A 9 20.07 -62.30 50.10
CA SER A 9 20.22 -61.62 51.39
C SER A 9 20.36 -60.10 51.26
N ARG A 10 19.73 -59.45 52.24
CA ARG A 10 19.39 -58.03 52.38
C ARG A 10 20.60 -57.17 52.73
N LEU A 11 20.66 -55.94 52.22
CA LEU A 11 21.31 -54.83 52.93
C LEU A 11 20.57 -53.51 52.68
N SER A 12 19.93 -53.03 53.74
CA SER A 12 19.55 -51.63 53.94
C SER A 12 20.80 -50.85 54.37
N LEU A 13 21.10 -49.71 53.73
CA LEU A 13 21.89 -48.63 54.34
C LEU A 13 21.53 -47.29 53.68
N LEU A 14 21.17 -46.33 54.54
CA LEU A 14 20.90 -44.92 54.26
C LEU A 14 22.18 -44.16 53.85
N ASN A 15 22.05 -43.20 52.92
CA ASN A 15 22.46 -41.78 53.02
C ASN A 15 22.51 -41.17 51.61
N ARG A 16 21.51 -40.40 51.18
CA ARG A 16 21.40 -38.93 51.34
C ARG A 16 22.71 -38.18 51.03
N SER A 17 22.83 -37.67 49.80
CA SER A 17 23.13 -36.26 49.46
C SER A 17 23.39 -36.13 47.96
N LEU A 18 22.32 -35.99 47.15
CA LEU A 18 22.44 -35.52 45.77
C LEU A 18 22.09 -34.03 45.78
N LEU A 19 23.11 -33.18 45.75
CA LEU A 19 22.97 -31.75 45.50
C LEU A 19 22.57 -31.56 44.04
N ILE A 20 21.25 -31.47 43.79
CA ILE A 20 20.73 -30.98 42.51
C ILE A 20 20.84 -29.45 42.56
N ALA A 21 21.86 -28.89 41.91
CA ALA A 21 21.91 -27.46 41.63
C ALA A 21 20.82 -27.12 40.61
N VAL A 22 19.65 -26.71 41.09
CA VAL A 22 18.61 -26.12 40.26
C VAL A 22 19.06 -24.70 39.92
N SER A 23 19.74 -24.55 38.78
CA SER A 23 19.93 -23.23 38.16
C SER A 23 18.57 -22.70 37.74
N LEU A 24 17.96 -21.86 38.58
CA LEU A 24 16.83 -21.03 38.17
C LEU A 24 17.34 -20.08 37.06
N LEU A 25 17.13 -20.46 35.80
CA LEU A 25 17.05 -19.47 34.73
C LEU A 25 15.80 -18.63 35.04
N ILE A 26 16.01 -17.48 35.65
CA ILE A 26 15.02 -16.41 35.64
C ILE A 26 14.97 -15.95 34.19
N LEU A 27 14.07 -16.56 33.41
CA LEU A 27 13.59 -15.99 32.16
C LEU A 27 12.92 -14.69 32.56
N PHE A 28 13.67 -13.58 32.54
CA PHE A 28 13.05 -12.28 32.48
C PHE A 28 12.16 -12.30 31.23
N PRO A 29 10.83 -12.20 31.34
CA PRO A 29 10.03 -11.92 30.18
C PRO A 29 10.56 -10.58 29.66
N CYS A 30 11.28 -10.61 28.55
CA CYS A 30 11.49 -9.40 27.77
C CYS A 30 10.08 -8.96 27.40
N PRO A 31 9.55 -7.84 27.92
CA PRO A 31 8.30 -7.34 27.39
C PRO A 31 8.62 -7.02 25.94
N GLY A 32 8.22 -7.92 25.04
CA GLY A 32 8.13 -7.61 23.63
C GLY A 32 7.30 -6.34 23.57
N MET A 33 7.96 -5.22 23.27
CA MET A 33 7.27 -3.97 23.00
C MET A 33 6.41 -4.27 21.78
N SER A 34 5.16 -4.66 22.01
CA SER A 34 4.10 -4.48 21.04
C SER A 34 3.94 -2.96 20.93
N SER A 35 4.78 -2.34 20.11
CA SER A 35 4.46 -1.03 19.58
C SER A 35 3.38 -1.29 18.55
N SER A 36 2.13 -1.04 18.92
CA SER A 36 1.02 -1.01 17.96
C SER A 36 1.48 -0.27 16.72
N ASP A 37 1.27 -0.86 15.54
CA ASP A 37 1.66 -0.22 14.29
C ASP A 37 0.99 1.16 14.16
N PRO A 38 1.71 2.19 13.68
CA PRO A 38 1.11 3.48 13.52
C PRO A 38 -0.03 3.36 12.52
N VAL A 39 -1.06 4.17 12.71
CA VAL A 39 -2.09 4.39 11.70
C VAL A 39 -1.39 4.73 10.38
N ARG A 40 -1.42 3.84 9.38
CA ARG A 40 -0.50 3.87 8.22
C ARG A 40 -0.86 4.92 7.16
N PHE A 41 -2.09 5.40 7.12
CA PHE A 41 -2.58 6.32 6.10
C PHE A 41 -3.15 7.60 6.70
N PHE A 42 -3.16 8.70 5.94
CA PHE A 42 -3.81 9.94 6.38
C PHE A 42 -5.33 9.83 6.42
N ARG A 43 -5.90 8.92 5.62
CA ARG A 43 -7.34 8.67 5.50
C ARG A 43 -7.57 7.18 5.48
N MET A 44 -8.48 6.71 6.31
CA MET A 44 -8.84 5.30 6.46
C MET A 44 -10.26 5.21 7.03
N GLY A 45 -11.02 4.22 6.60
CA GLY A 45 -12.32 3.86 7.16
C GLY A 45 -12.19 2.79 8.25
N ASP A 46 -13.23 2.01 8.46
CA ASP A 46 -13.25 0.93 9.46
C ASP A 46 -12.63 -0.39 8.97
N GLY A 47 -12.24 -0.45 7.69
CA GLY A 47 -11.61 -1.59 7.03
C GLY A 47 -12.58 -2.66 6.54
N LYS A 48 -13.89 -2.52 6.78
CA LYS A 48 -14.88 -3.51 6.34
C LYS A 48 -15.41 -3.16 4.98
N MET A 49 -15.29 -4.11 4.05
CA MET A 49 -15.81 -3.91 2.71
C MET A 49 -16.40 -5.20 2.13
N SER A 50 -17.48 -5.03 1.39
CA SER A 50 -18.06 -6.06 0.52
C SER A 50 -17.90 -5.60 -0.93
N ILE A 51 -17.33 -6.45 -1.78
CA ILE A 51 -17.04 -6.12 -3.17
C ILE A 51 -17.36 -7.29 -4.09
N ARG A 52 -18.05 -7.00 -5.20
CA ARG A 52 -18.45 -7.97 -6.21
C ARG A 52 -17.97 -7.55 -7.59
N ASN A 53 -17.35 -8.46 -8.33
CA ASN A 53 -16.98 -8.26 -9.72
C ASN A 53 -18.17 -8.58 -10.63
N GLU A 54 -18.69 -7.55 -11.31
CA GLU A 54 -19.87 -7.65 -12.16
C GLU A 54 -19.65 -8.48 -13.43
N HIS A 55 -18.39 -8.70 -13.83
CA HIS A 55 -18.09 -9.50 -15.03
C HIS A 55 -18.12 -11.01 -14.78
N ASN A 56 -17.68 -11.47 -13.60
CA ASN A 56 -17.51 -12.90 -13.32
C ASN A 56 -18.24 -13.37 -12.06
N GLY A 57 -18.92 -12.47 -11.34
CA GLY A 57 -19.70 -12.77 -10.15
C GLY A 57 -18.88 -13.11 -8.91
N ARG A 58 -17.54 -13.01 -8.94
CA ARG A 58 -16.70 -13.22 -7.74
C ARG A 58 -16.99 -12.13 -6.73
N GLU A 59 -17.06 -12.50 -5.47
CA GLU A 59 -17.37 -11.60 -4.37
C GLU A 59 -16.45 -11.88 -3.18
N ALA A 60 -16.18 -10.84 -2.40
CA ALA A 60 -15.51 -10.95 -1.11
C ALA A 60 -16.16 -9.98 -0.12
N THR A 61 -16.37 -10.43 1.12
CA THR A 61 -16.68 -9.58 2.27
C THR A 61 -15.56 -9.78 3.28
N VAL A 62 -14.85 -8.71 3.61
CA VAL A 62 -13.58 -8.80 4.36
C VAL A 62 -13.45 -7.68 5.38
N ASN A 63 -12.52 -7.89 6.32
CA ASN A 63 -11.90 -6.81 7.08
C ASN A 63 -10.44 -6.68 6.60
N LEU A 64 -10.05 -5.50 6.13
CA LEU A 64 -8.70 -5.20 5.63
C LEU A 64 -7.64 -5.32 6.72
N PHE A 65 -8.01 -5.14 7.98
CA PHE A 65 -7.10 -5.15 9.11
C PHE A 65 -7.24 -6.41 9.97
N ASP A 66 -6.12 -6.90 10.49
CA ASP A 66 -6.08 -7.98 11.49
C ASP A 66 -6.33 -7.45 12.91
N ALA A 67 -6.30 -8.34 13.92
CA ALA A 67 -6.57 -7.97 15.30
C ALA A 67 -5.45 -7.10 15.93
N GLU A 68 -4.26 -7.15 15.35
CA GLU A 68 -3.07 -6.40 15.74
C GLU A 68 -2.97 -5.03 15.05
N GLY A 69 -3.87 -4.75 14.10
CA GLY A 69 -3.91 -3.51 13.31
C GLY A 69 -3.02 -3.52 12.06
N GLY A 70 -2.43 -4.68 11.73
CA GLY A 70 -1.74 -4.95 10.48
C GLY A 70 -2.72 -5.26 9.34
N PHE A 71 -2.20 -5.51 8.13
CA PHE A 71 -3.02 -5.91 7.00
C PHE A 71 -3.31 -7.41 7.01
N ASN A 72 -4.58 -7.76 6.85
CA ASN A 72 -5.02 -9.15 6.76
C ASN A 72 -4.72 -9.72 5.36
N GLU A 73 -3.67 -10.54 5.25
CA GLU A 73 -3.24 -11.15 3.99
C GLU A 73 -4.33 -12.02 3.33
N GLU A 74 -5.16 -12.73 4.11
CA GLU A 74 -6.26 -13.54 3.55
C GLU A 74 -7.35 -12.64 2.92
N ALA A 75 -7.61 -11.48 3.53
CA ALA A 75 -8.51 -10.47 2.98
C ALA A 75 -7.95 -9.87 1.68
N LEU A 76 -6.65 -9.55 1.65
CA LEU A 76 -5.98 -9.04 0.45
C LEU A 76 -6.01 -10.06 -0.70
N ASP A 77 -5.72 -11.33 -0.42
CA ASP A 77 -5.81 -12.41 -1.40
C ASP A 77 -7.24 -12.59 -1.95
N ALA A 78 -8.26 -12.43 -1.09
CA ALA A 78 -9.65 -12.48 -1.51
C ALA A 78 -10.00 -11.32 -2.45
N ILE A 79 -9.59 -10.10 -2.11
CA ILE A 79 -9.78 -8.92 -2.95
C ILE A 79 -9.05 -9.07 -4.29
N ASP A 80 -7.80 -9.55 -4.30
CA ASP A 80 -7.04 -9.77 -5.53
C ASP A 80 -7.78 -10.68 -6.51
N ARG A 81 -8.41 -11.76 -6.01
CA ARG A 81 -9.24 -12.66 -6.81
C ARG A 81 -10.46 -11.96 -7.42
N VAL A 82 -11.11 -11.06 -6.67
CA VAL A 82 -12.23 -10.24 -7.15
C VAL A 82 -11.75 -9.23 -8.20
N PHE A 83 -10.60 -8.59 -7.99
CA PHE A 83 -10.00 -7.65 -8.94
C PHE A 83 -9.45 -8.30 -10.20
N GLY A 84 -9.32 -9.63 -10.24
CA GLY A 84 -8.63 -10.34 -11.32
C GLY A 84 -7.12 -10.13 -11.30
N PHE A 85 -6.56 -9.74 -10.15
CA PHE A 85 -5.14 -9.62 -9.93
C PHE A 85 -4.55 -11.00 -9.65
N GLY A 86 -3.73 -11.50 -10.57
CA GLY A 86 -3.04 -12.78 -10.42
C GLY A 86 -1.85 -12.65 -9.47
N GLY A 87 -2.12 -12.58 -8.17
CA GLY A 87 -1.09 -12.59 -7.13
C GLY A 87 -0.29 -13.89 -7.18
N GLY A 88 1.02 -13.80 -7.45
CA GLY A 88 1.93 -14.94 -7.49
C GLY A 88 3.03 -14.89 -6.44
N ARG A 89 3.17 -13.78 -5.71
CA ARG A 89 4.20 -13.57 -4.69
C ARG A 89 3.63 -12.80 -3.50
N LYS A 90 4.05 -13.19 -2.29
CA LYS A 90 3.73 -12.49 -1.06
C LYS A 90 4.11 -11.00 -1.15
N GLY A 91 3.20 -10.11 -0.77
CA GLY A 91 3.40 -8.66 -0.83
C GLY A 91 3.16 -8.02 -2.21
N GLU A 92 2.79 -8.77 -3.23
CA GLU A 92 2.24 -8.21 -4.48
C GLU A 92 0.71 -8.32 -4.43
N HIS A 93 0.05 -7.23 -4.04
CA HIS A 93 -1.42 -7.11 -4.02
C HIS A 93 -1.90 -5.91 -4.86
N ILE A 94 -3.21 -5.80 -5.04
CA ILE A 94 -3.85 -4.51 -5.28
C ILE A 94 -3.37 -3.51 -4.23
N SER A 95 -3.16 -2.26 -4.67
CA SER A 95 -2.60 -1.19 -3.86
C SER A 95 -3.34 -1.04 -2.52
N LEU A 96 -2.61 -1.18 -1.41
CA LEU A 96 -3.15 -0.98 -0.06
C LEU A 96 -3.81 0.39 0.08
N ARG A 97 -3.15 1.43 -0.47
CA ARG A 97 -3.70 2.79 -0.54
C ARG A 97 -5.03 2.86 -1.31
N LEU A 98 -5.19 2.09 -2.39
CA LEU A 98 -6.46 2.06 -3.13
C LEU A 98 -7.57 1.51 -2.25
N LEU A 99 -7.33 0.38 -1.58
CA LEU A 99 -8.32 -0.29 -0.75
C LEU A 99 -8.71 0.56 0.46
N VAL A 100 -7.72 1.13 1.15
CA VAL A 100 -7.95 1.99 2.31
C VAL A 100 -8.69 3.28 1.96
N LEU A 101 -8.38 3.90 0.82
CA LEU A 101 -9.13 5.08 0.38
C LEU A 101 -10.53 4.72 -0.11
N LEU A 102 -10.70 3.58 -0.78
CA LEU A 102 -12.01 3.09 -1.22
C LEU A 102 -12.93 2.91 -0.01
N ASP A 103 -12.46 2.16 1.00
CA ASP A 103 -13.09 1.97 2.32
C ASP A 103 -13.48 3.32 2.97
N TYR A 104 -12.52 4.25 3.08
CA TYR A 104 -12.77 5.59 3.63
C TYR A 104 -13.92 6.33 2.92
N PHE A 105 -14.01 6.25 1.59
CA PHE A 105 -15.06 6.93 0.84
C PHE A 105 -16.39 6.21 0.90
N THR A 106 -16.41 4.88 0.84
CA THR A 106 -17.65 4.08 0.89
C THR A 106 -18.32 4.21 2.26
N ASP A 107 -17.55 4.20 3.36
CA ASP A 107 -18.06 4.42 4.72
C ASP A 107 -18.81 5.76 4.89
N ARG A 108 -18.41 6.78 4.13
CA ARG A 108 -18.95 8.14 4.25
C ARG A 108 -20.25 8.33 3.47
N ILE A 109 -20.40 7.62 2.35
CA ILE A 109 -21.50 7.87 1.41
C ILE A 109 -22.53 6.73 1.38
N ALA A 110 -22.11 5.50 1.63
CA ALA A 110 -22.93 4.29 1.55
C ALA A 110 -22.35 3.20 2.47
N PRO A 111 -22.36 3.41 3.80
CA PRO A 111 -21.71 2.51 4.75
C PRO A 111 -22.31 1.11 4.69
N GLY A 112 -21.46 0.10 4.52
CA GLY A 112 -21.86 -1.31 4.45
C GLY A 112 -22.49 -1.76 3.13
N GLU A 113 -22.63 -0.87 2.14
CA GLU A 113 -23.15 -1.22 0.83
C GLU A 113 -22.14 -2.01 -0.01
N MET A 114 -22.65 -2.83 -0.92
CA MET A 114 -21.85 -3.62 -1.84
C MET A 114 -21.15 -2.71 -2.86
N ILE A 115 -19.83 -2.88 -2.99
CA ILE A 115 -19.05 -2.24 -4.04
C ILE A 115 -19.18 -3.06 -5.32
N HIS A 116 -19.81 -2.51 -6.35
CA HIS A 116 -19.96 -3.17 -7.64
C HIS A 116 -18.78 -2.83 -8.55
N LEU A 117 -17.81 -3.73 -8.60
CA LEU A 117 -16.61 -3.63 -9.42
C LEU A 117 -16.92 -3.93 -10.88
N ILE A 118 -16.83 -2.90 -11.71
CA ILE A 118 -16.93 -3.00 -13.18
C ILE A 118 -15.58 -3.43 -13.77
N SER A 119 -14.48 -2.86 -13.28
CA SER A 119 -13.15 -3.18 -13.80
C SER A 119 -12.08 -2.99 -12.73
N GLY A 120 -11.38 -4.07 -12.39
CA GLY A 120 -10.23 -4.05 -11.48
C GLY A 120 -8.91 -4.01 -12.23
N TYR A 121 -8.02 -4.96 -11.94
CA TYR A 121 -6.73 -5.06 -12.62
C TYR A 121 -6.90 -5.37 -14.12
N ARG A 122 -6.03 -4.77 -14.94
CA ARG A 122 -5.93 -5.06 -16.38
C ARG A 122 -4.51 -5.47 -16.74
N SER A 123 -4.34 -6.62 -17.38
CA SER A 123 -3.03 -6.96 -17.93
C SER A 123 -2.61 -5.97 -19.03
N PRO A 124 -1.31 -5.72 -19.24
CA PRO A 124 -0.85 -4.85 -20.32
C PRO A 124 -1.35 -5.27 -21.71
N ALA A 125 -1.42 -6.58 -21.96
CA ALA A 125 -1.96 -7.13 -23.21
C ALA A 125 -3.45 -6.81 -23.38
N TYR A 126 -4.25 -6.94 -22.31
CA TYR A 126 -5.67 -6.60 -22.34
C TYR A 126 -5.90 -5.09 -22.53
N ASN A 127 -5.16 -4.24 -21.82
CA ASN A 127 -5.24 -2.79 -21.99
C ASN A 127 -4.87 -2.36 -23.43
N LEU A 128 -3.84 -2.98 -24.01
CA LEU A 128 -3.47 -2.75 -25.42
C LEU A 128 -4.58 -3.19 -26.39
N LYS A 129 -5.23 -4.34 -26.13
CA LYS A 129 -6.36 -4.82 -26.94
C LYS A 129 -7.51 -3.80 -26.90
N LEU A 130 -7.91 -3.32 -25.71
CA LEU A 130 -8.95 -2.29 -25.58
C LEU A 130 -8.60 -1.02 -26.36
N LYS A 131 -7.34 -0.57 -26.28
CA LYS A 131 -6.88 0.61 -27.03
C LYS A 131 -6.97 0.40 -28.54
N LYS A 132 -6.53 -0.76 -29.05
CA LYS A 132 -6.59 -1.11 -30.47
C LYS A 132 -8.03 -1.22 -30.99
N SER A 133 -8.97 -1.61 -30.13
CA SER A 133 -10.41 -1.65 -30.44
C SER A 133 -11.09 -0.28 -30.38
N GLY A 134 -10.34 0.83 -30.23
CA GLY A 134 -10.91 2.18 -30.17
C GLY A 134 -11.43 2.59 -28.79
N GLY A 135 -11.15 1.80 -27.74
CA GLY A 135 -11.56 2.12 -26.38
C GLY A 135 -10.86 3.38 -25.84
N ASN A 136 -11.59 4.12 -25.00
CA ASN A 136 -11.10 5.32 -24.32
C ASN A 136 -10.15 4.96 -23.14
N VAL A 137 -9.02 4.31 -23.45
CA VAL A 137 -8.07 3.81 -22.44
C VAL A 137 -6.70 4.45 -22.60
N ALA A 138 -6.14 4.90 -21.46
CA ALA A 138 -4.80 5.46 -21.41
C ALA A 138 -3.74 4.37 -21.68
N ARG A 139 -2.66 4.74 -22.37
CA ARG A 139 -1.50 3.83 -22.56
C ARG A 139 -0.86 3.48 -21.22
N THR A 140 -0.90 4.41 -20.27
CA THR A 140 -0.27 4.30 -18.95
C THR A 140 -1.31 4.20 -17.83
N SER A 141 -2.39 3.44 -18.08
CA SER A 141 -3.51 3.27 -17.14
C SER A 141 -3.07 2.65 -15.81
N THR A 142 -3.55 3.21 -14.70
CA THR A 142 -3.30 2.73 -13.34
C THR A 142 -3.99 1.39 -13.03
N HIS A 143 -4.94 0.94 -13.85
CA HIS A 143 -5.47 -0.43 -13.77
C HIS A 143 -4.38 -1.48 -14.01
N MET A 144 -3.37 -1.17 -14.84
CA MET A 144 -2.23 -2.07 -15.07
C MET A 144 -1.24 -2.09 -13.91
N ASP A 145 -1.33 -1.10 -13.03
CA ASP A 145 -0.48 -0.97 -11.84
C ASP A 145 -1.15 -1.53 -10.58
N GLY A 146 -2.39 -2.06 -10.70
CA GLY A 146 -3.17 -2.53 -9.54
C GLY A 146 -3.57 -1.39 -8.60
N MET A 147 -3.70 -0.17 -9.14
CA MET A 147 -3.93 1.07 -8.38
C MET A 147 -5.26 1.73 -8.73
N ALA A 148 -6.14 1.06 -9.47
CA ALA A 148 -7.42 1.62 -9.89
C ALA A 148 -8.54 0.59 -9.92
N LEU A 149 -9.75 1.10 -9.79
CA LEU A 149 -10.98 0.40 -10.13
C LEU A 149 -11.99 1.33 -10.80
N ASP A 150 -12.83 0.74 -11.66
CA ASP A 150 -14.08 1.33 -12.10
C ASP A 150 -15.21 0.69 -11.28
N PHE A 151 -16.03 1.49 -10.58
CA PHE A 151 -17.08 0.96 -9.69
C PHE A 151 -18.28 1.88 -9.52
N TYR A 152 -19.39 1.30 -9.05
CA TYR A 152 -20.56 2.04 -8.57
C TYR A 152 -21.06 1.47 -7.22
N LEU A 153 -21.98 2.19 -6.59
CA LEU A 153 -22.67 1.80 -5.37
C LEU A 153 -24.18 1.94 -5.63
N ASP A 154 -24.98 1.00 -5.14
CA ASP A 154 -26.43 1.09 -5.28
C ASP A 154 -26.97 2.33 -4.55
N GLY A 155 -27.92 3.02 -5.18
CA GLY A 155 -28.51 4.24 -4.65
C GLY A 155 -27.61 5.49 -4.64
N VAL A 156 -26.35 5.39 -5.09
CA VAL A 156 -25.42 6.54 -5.17
C VAL A 156 -25.23 6.99 -6.61
N ASP A 157 -25.54 8.26 -6.87
CA ASP A 157 -25.25 8.87 -8.16
C ASP A 157 -23.72 9.02 -8.38
N GLY A 158 -23.24 8.59 -9.55
CA GLY A 158 -21.80 8.58 -9.87
C GLY A 158 -21.17 9.96 -9.88
N LYS A 159 -21.91 11.01 -10.27
CA LYS A 159 -21.40 12.38 -10.23
C LYS A 159 -21.25 12.86 -8.78
N THR A 160 -22.20 12.55 -7.93
CA THR A 160 -22.15 12.85 -6.49
C THR A 160 -20.94 12.19 -5.83
N LEU A 161 -20.68 10.92 -6.12
CA LEU A 161 -19.50 10.19 -5.65
C LEU A 161 -18.20 10.83 -6.17
N TRP A 162 -18.13 11.14 -7.46
CA TRP A 162 -16.97 11.83 -8.06
C TRP A 162 -16.70 13.18 -7.41
N GLU A 163 -17.74 14.00 -7.17
CA GLU A 163 -17.60 15.30 -6.52
C GLU A 163 -17.11 15.18 -5.07
N MET A 164 -17.60 14.19 -4.32
CA MET A 164 -17.13 13.92 -2.96
C MET A 164 -15.64 13.60 -2.94
N ILE A 165 -15.20 12.67 -3.79
CA ILE A 165 -13.80 12.24 -3.87
C ILE A 165 -12.91 13.40 -4.33
N ARG A 166 -13.35 14.15 -5.34
CA ARG A 166 -12.63 15.32 -5.87
C ARG A 166 -12.36 16.36 -4.80
N ARG A 167 -13.31 16.63 -3.89
CA ARG A 167 -13.16 17.63 -2.82
C ARG A 167 -12.05 17.28 -1.82
N GLU A 168 -11.78 16.00 -1.59
CA GLU A 168 -10.72 15.57 -0.65
C GLU A 168 -9.30 15.73 -1.19
N ASN A 169 -9.14 15.95 -2.50
CA ASN A 169 -7.89 16.26 -3.18
C ASN A 169 -6.70 15.35 -2.80
N CYS A 170 -6.95 14.03 -2.69
CA CYS A 170 -5.93 13.06 -2.22
C CYS A 170 -5.66 11.90 -3.18
N CYS A 171 -6.40 11.81 -4.29
CA CYS A 171 -6.43 10.66 -5.19
C CYS A 171 -6.94 11.02 -6.60
N GLY A 172 -6.87 10.08 -7.54
CA GLY A 172 -7.40 10.26 -8.88
C GLY A 172 -8.87 9.83 -8.98
N VAL A 173 -9.72 10.65 -9.59
CA VAL A 173 -11.12 10.27 -9.88
C VAL A 173 -11.62 10.81 -11.22
N GLY A 174 -12.26 9.94 -12.00
CA GLY A 174 -12.79 10.25 -13.33
C GLY A 174 -14.27 9.91 -13.43
N HIS A 175 -15.06 10.77 -14.09
CA HIS A 175 -16.49 10.50 -14.35
C HIS A 175 -16.79 10.56 -15.85
N TYR A 176 -17.46 9.53 -16.36
CA TYR A 176 -17.77 9.39 -17.80
C TYR A 176 -19.27 9.52 -18.10
N GLY A 177 -20.04 10.18 -17.23
CA GLY A 177 -21.47 10.44 -17.44
C GLY A 177 -22.42 9.29 -17.09
N GLY A 178 -21.91 8.22 -16.47
CA GLY A 178 -22.69 7.07 -16.01
C GLY A 178 -22.78 6.98 -14.48
N THR A 179 -23.30 5.85 -13.99
CA THR A 179 -23.38 5.55 -12.56
C THR A 179 -22.03 5.19 -11.94
N TYR A 180 -21.16 4.54 -12.70
CA TYR A 180 -19.82 4.19 -12.24
C TYR A 180 -18.82 5.32 -12.46
N ILE A 181 -17.80 5.35 -11.61
CA ILE A 181 -16.65 6.24 -11.70
C ILE A 181 -15.37 5.43 -11.88
N HIS A 182 -14.36 6.07 -12.46
CA HIS A 182 -12.97 5.62 -12.31
C HIS A 182 -12.43 6.18 -10.99
N PHE A 183 -11.77 5.34 -10.20
CA PHE A 183 -11.07 5.74 -8.98
C PHE A 183 -9.67 5.12 -8.93
N ASP A 184 -8.65 5.89 -8.52
CA ASP A 184 -7.29 5.39 -8.35
C ASP A 184 -6.52 6.05 -7.21
N SER A 185 -5.58 5.31 -6.64
CA SER A 185 -4.72 5.74 -5.53
C SER A 185 -3.53 6.61 -5.96
N GLY A 186 -3.49 7.06 -7.22
CA GLY A 186 -2.46 7.97 -7.72
C GLY A 186 -2.58 9.38 -7.13
N ARG A 187 -1.75 10.31 -7.61
CA ARG A 187 -1.80 11.72 -7.18
C ARG A 187 -3.19 12.35 -7.47
N PRO A 188 -3.53 13.46 -6.81
CA PRO A 188 -4.75 14.20 -7.10
C PRO A 188 -4.87 14.59 -8.58
N ARG A 189 -5.92 14.10 -9.23
CA ARG A 189 -6.25 14.40 -10.63
C ARG A 189 -7.72 14.11 -10.86
N PHE A 190 -8.39 15.02 -11.56
CA PHE A 190 -9.83 14.97 -11.76
C PHE A 190 -10.13 15.19 -13.23
N TRP A 191 -10.96 14.36 -13.80
CA TRP A 191 -11.34 14.49 -15.21
C TRP A 191 -12.75 14.01 -15.44
N GLU A 192 -13.31 14.50 -16.53
CA GLU A 192 -14.53 14.00 -17.12
C GLU A 192 -14.21 13.40 -18.50
N ALA A 193 -15.21 12.81 -19.17
CA ALA A 193 -15.05 12.25 -20.51
C ALA A 193 -14.38 13.25 -21.48
N ALA A 194 -14.78 14.52 -21.46
CA ALA A 194 -14.25 15.56 -22.33
C ALA A 194 -12.80 15.97 -22.00
N THR A 195 -12.31 15.71 -20.78
CA THR A 195 -11.00 16.16 -20.31
C THR A 195 -10.03 15.02 -20.00
N SER A 196 -10.36 13.79 -20.41
CA SER A 196 -9.59 12.58 -20.07
C SER A 196 -8.18 12.53 -20.69
N LYS A 197 -7.99 13.22 -21.83
CA LYS A 197 -6.73 13.31 -22.59
C LYS A 197 -6.12 11.97 -23.02
N THR A 198 -6.86 10.87 -22.97
CA THR A 198 -6.42 9.51 -23.35
C THR A 198 -5.95 9.39 -24.80
N GLY A 199 -6.46 10.25 -25.69
CA GLY A 199 -6.07 10.35 -27.10
C GLY A 199 -4.84 11.24 -27.37
N THR A 200 -4.29 11.88 -26.34
CA THR A 200 -3.11 12.75 -26.49
C THR A 200 -1.80 11.96 -26.34
N LYS A 201 -0.68 12.60 -26.71
CA LYS A 201 0.68 12.05 -26.51
C LYS A 201 1.22 12.23 -25.08
N GLU A 202 0.38 12.59 -24.12
CA GLU A 202 0.82 12.83 -22.73
C GLU A 202 1.36 11.54 -22.05
N SER A 203 0.89 10.37 -22.50
CA SER A 203 1.30 9.06 -21.99
C SER A 203 2.47 8.43 -22.76
N GLU A 204 3.19 9.17 -23.61
CA GLU A 204 4.33 8.66 -24.37
C GLU A 204 5.66 9.05 -23.73
N PHE A 205 6.71 8.25 -23.98
CA PHE A 205 8.10 8.57 -23.67
C PHE A 205 8.38 8.83 -22.18
N ASN A 206 7.58 8.24 -21.29
CA ASN A 206 7.61 8.50 -19.86
C ASN A 206 7.58 10.01 -19.55
N ARG A 207 6.80 10.81 -20.30
CA ARG A 207 6.74 12.27 -20.08
C ARG A 207 6.23 12.66 -18.69
N LYS A 208 5.40 11.80 -18.10
CA LYS A 208 4.71 12.03 -16.83
C LYS A 208 4.82 10.78 -15.96
N LEU A 209 5.81 10.71 -15.08
CA LEU A 209 5.94 9.64 -14.08
C LEU A 209 5.70 10.18 -12.69
N TYR A 210 5.16 9.32 -11.83
CA TYR A 210 4.85 9.68 -10.46
C TYR A 210 5.40 8.64 -9.51
N LEU A 211 6.10 9.12 -8.49
CA LEU A 211 6.57 8.34 -7.38
C LEU A 211 5.48 8.28 -6.31
N SER A 212 5.32 7.13 -5.69
CA SER A 212 4.44 6.96 -4.54
C SER A 212 5.04 5.98 -3.54
N THR A 213 4.72 6.15 -2.26
CA THR A 213 5.07 5.23 -1.18
C THR A 213 3.89 4.30 -0.88
N GLU A 214 4.18 3.16 -0.24
CA GLU A 214 3.15 2.19 0.17
C GLU A 214 2.18 2.75 1.22
N TYR A 215 2.74 3.49 2.19
CA TYR A 215 2.04 4.12 3.31
C TYR A 215 2.22 5.63 3.29
N ASP A 216 1.39 6.36 4.03
CA ASP A 216 1.61 7.79 4.30
C ASP A 216 2.43 8.00 5.58
N ARG A 217 2.41 7.07 6.52
CA ARG A 217 3.04 7.21 7.84
C ARG A 217 4.05 6.11 8.09
N TYR A 218 5.24 6.54 8.53
CA TYR A 218 6.38 5.68 8.78
C TYR A 218 7.06 6.03 10.10
N ARG A 219 7.74 5.06 10.70
CA ARG A 219 8.73 5.29 11.75
C ARG A 219 10.09 5.60 11.14
N GLN A 220 10.95 6.28 11.89
CA GLN A 220 12.37 6.37 11.56
C GLN A 220 12.99 4.96 11.46
N GLY A 221 13.96 4.76 10.56
CA GLY A 221 14.57 3.44 10.36
C GLY A 221 13.67 2.43 9.63
N GLU A 222 12.43 2.78 9.30
CA GLU A 222 11.51 1.86 8.62
C GLU A 222 11.85 1.70 7.13
N ARG A 223 11.62 0.48 6.61
CA ARG A 223 11.77 0.19 5.20
C ARG A 223 10.56 0.72 4.42
N VAL A 224 10.83 1.53 3.41
CA VAL A 224 9.82 2.12 2.53
C VAL A 224 9.87 1.41 1.19
N ARG A 225 8.70 0.97 0.73
CA ARG A 225 8.50 0.52 -0.64
C ARG A 225 7.94 1.67 -1.49
N PHE A 226 8.50 1.81 -2.68
CA PHE A 226 8.16 2.83 -3.66
C PHE A 226 7.64 2.21 -4.95
N PHE A 227 6.75 2.97 -5.60
CA PHE A 227 6.14 2.64 -6.87
C PHE A 227 6.29 3.81 -7.83
N LEU A 228 6.71 3.52 -9.05
CA LEU A 228 6.64 4.44 -10.18
C LEU A 228 5.43 4.07 -11.05
N THR A 229 4.59 5.07 -11.32
CA THR A 229 3.36 4.92 -12.11
C THR A 229 3.38 5.81 -13.34
N SER A 230 2.37 5.64 -14.20
CA SER A 230 2.25 6.34 -15.49
C SER A 230 3.39 5.99 -16.47
N LEU A 231 3.86 4.74 -16.45
CA LEU A 231 4.99 4.24 -17.23
C LEU A 231 4.58 3.71 -18.60
N SER A 232 5.18 4.25 -19.65
CA SER A 232 4.91 3.93 -21.04
C SER A 232 6.01 3.11 -21.72
N ASP A 233 7.26 3.28 -21.27
CA ASP A 233 8.44 2.75 -21.94
C ASP A 233 9.52 2.31 -20.93
N PHE A 234 10.24 1.25 -21.27
CA PHE A 234 11.32 0.65 -20.48
C PHE A 234 12.48 0.26 -21.42
N PRO A 235 13.72 0.10 -20.92
CA PRO A 235 14.17 0.36 -19.56
C PRO A 235 14.53 1.85 -19.33
N PHE A 236 14.55 2.28 -18.07
CA PHE A 236 15.11 3.57 -17.63
C PHE A 236 15.83 3.40 -16.29
N GLY A 237 16.55 4.42 -15.81
CA GLY A 237 17.37 4.31 -14.59
C GLY A 237 17.06 5.37 -13.55
N VAL A 238 17.05 4.97 -12.28
CA VAL A 238 16.91 5.83 -11.09
C VAL A 238 18.24 5.87 -10.34
N ARG A 239 18.69 7.06 -9.90
CA ARG A 239 19.91 7.17 -9.09
C ARG A 239 19.78 6.36 -7.81
N LYS A 240 20.86 5.74 -7.34
CA LYS A 240 20.87 4.98 -6.09
C LYS A 240 20.64 5.85 -4.86
N THR A 241 20.90 7.16 -4.96
CA THR A 241 20.61 8.14 -3.91
C THR A 241 19.29 8.85 -4.18
N ALA A 242 18.43 8.94 -3.17
CA ALA A 242 17.22 9.75 -3.17
C ALA A 242 17.28 10.81 -2.07
N GLU A 243 16.59 11.92 -2.29
CA GLU A 243 16.57 13.07 -1.39
C GLU A 243 15.28 13.08 -0.57
N LEU A 244 15.40 13.15 0.75
CA LEU A 244 14.29 13.41 1.66
C LEU A 244 14.18 14.91 1.90
N LEU A 245 13.04 15.48 1.51
CA LEU A 245 12.73 16.90 1.56
C LEU A 245 11.70 17.14 2.67
N LYS A 246 12.03 17.97 3.65
CA LYS A 246 11.11 18.32 4.75
C LYS A 246 10.22 19.49 4.36
N ASP A 247 8.92 19.40 4.65
CA ASP A 247 7.98 20.48 4.36
C ASP A 247 8.17 21.65 5.33
N GLY A 248 8.05 22.89 4.84
CA GLY A 248 8.04 24.11 5.65
C GLY A 248 9.43 24.72 5.97
N ASP A 249 10.51 23.96 5.84
CA ASP A 249 11.87 24.47 6.00
C ASP A 249 12.34 25.01 4.65
N GLY A 250 12.14 26.30 4.38
CA GLY A 250 12.58 27.01 3.17
C GLY A 250 14.10 27.00 2.90
N LYS A 251 14.85 26.08 3.52
CA LYS A 251 16.28 25.79 3.36
C LYS A 251 16.55 24.29 3.59
N ASN A 252 16.92 23.59 2.51
CA ASN A 252 18.05 22.66 2.41
C ASN A 252 18.37 21.69 3.58
N GLY A 253 17.37 21.17 4.27
CA GLY A 253 17.55 19.98 5.12
C GLY A 253 17.49 18.70 4.28
N THR A 254 18.31 18.58 3.23
CA THR A 254 18.29 17.39 2.35
C THR A 254 18.99 16.23 3.05
N THR A 255 18.22 15.24 3.49
CA THR A 255 18.79 13.98 3.96
C THR A 255 18.82 13.00 2.79
N VAL A 256 19.93 12.27 2.61
CA VAL A 256 20.04 11.28 1.54
C VAL A 256 19.64 9.91 2.07
N LEU A 257 18.80 9.20 1.32
CA LEU A 257 18.52 7.78 1.50
C LEU A 257 19.06 6.97 0.33
N THR A 258 19.45 5.73 0.61
CA THR A 258 20.02 4.82 -0.39
C THR A 258 18.97 3.82 -0.83
N ILE A 259 18.67 3.82 -2.12
CA ILE A 259 17.82 2.83 -2.77
C ILE A 259 18.54 1.48 -2.78
N GLU A 260 17.84 0.44 -2.37
CA GLU A 260 18.30 -0.94 -2.43
C GLU A 260 18.61 -1.34 -3.89
N GLY A 261 19.77 -1.95 -4.10
CA GLY A 261 20.28 -2.33 -5.41
C GLY A 261 21.64 -2.99 -5.28
N ARG A 262 22.26 -3.37 -6.41
CA ARG A 262 23.60 -3.97 -6.37
C ARG A 262 24.64 -2.98 -5.86
N ASP A 263 25.61 -3.48 -5.11
CA ASP A 263 26.72 -2.67 -4.61
C ASP A 263 27.63 -2.19 -5.74
N GLY A 264 28.09 -0.94 -5.66
CA GLY A 264 28.90 -0.30 -6.70
C GLY A 264 28.13 0.31 -7.89
N GLU A 265 26.83 0.05 -8.05
CA GLU A 265 26.02 0.69 -9.09
C GLU A 265 25.46 2.05 -8.62
N GLU A 266 25.74 3.13 -9.34
CA GLU A 266 25.13 4.45 -9.07
C GLU A 266 23.71 4.60 -9.63
N CYS A 267 23.30 3.67 -10.50
CA CYS A 267 22.08 3.75 -11.30
C CYS A 267 21.32 2.43 -11.27
N VAL A 268 20.19 2.42 -10.57
CA VAL A 268 19.28 1.28 -10.46
C VAL A 268 18.38 1.23 -11.69
N MET A 269 18.49 0.18 -12.49
CA MET A 269 17.74 0.03 -13.75
C MET A 269 16.34 -0.54 -13.52
N ILE A 270 15.33 0.21 -13.96
CA ILE A 270 13.93 -0.22 -14.02
C ILE A 270 13.67 -0.85 -15.39
N LYS A 271 13.66 -2.18 -15.43
CA LYS A 271 13.58 -2.97 -16.67
C LYS A 271 12.16 -3.25 -17.13
N ASP A 272 11.23 -3.29 -16.19
CA ASP A 272 9.84 -3.62 -16.44
C ASP A 272 8.92 -3.04 -15.35
N ARG A 273 7.62 -3.30 -15.48
CA ARG A 273 6.59 -2.82 -14.56
C ARG A 273 6.64 -3.49 -13.18
N ASN A 274 7.25 -4.68 -13.05
CA ASN A 274 7.42 -5.29 -11.73
C ASN A 274 8.55 -4.56 -10.98
N ALA A 275 9.70 -4.35 -11.64
CA ALA A 275 10.81 -3.59 -11.07
C ALA A 275 10.38 -2.17 -10.65
N SER A 276 9.45 -1.54 -11.38
CA SER A 276 8.95 -0.21 -11.03
C SER A 276 8.04 -0.17 -9.80
N ARG A 277 7.55 -1.32 -9.32
CA ARG A 277 6.65 -1.45 -8.16
C ARG A 277 7.34 -2.02 -6.91
N SER A 278 8.63 -2.29 -6.99
CA SER A 278 9.38 -3.02 -5.96
C SER A 278 10.72 -2.34 -5.68
N ILE A 279 10.71 -1.01 -5.65
CA ILE A 279 11.87 -0.20 -5.27
C ILE A 279 11.82 0.00 -3.76
N HIS A 280 12.91 -0.22 -3.06
CA HIS A 280 12.95 -0.15 -1.60
C HIS A 280 14.09 0.74 -1.12
N ALA A 281 13.89 1.40 0.01
CA ALA A 281 14.95 2.08 0.76
C ALA A 281 14.60 2.10 2.23
N THR A 282 15.60 2.22 3.10
CA THR A 282 15.40 2.38 4.54
C THR A 282 15.48 3.85 4.91
N LEU A 283 14.50 4.35 5.64
CA LEU A 283 14.52 5.70 6.18
C LEU A 283 15.70 5.85 7.16
N PRO A 284 16.47 6.96 7.11
CA PRO A 284 17.54 7.19 8.07
C PRO A 284 17.07 7.11 9.52
N PRO A 285 17.86 6.50 10.43
CA PRO A 285 17.58 6.59 11.86
C PRO A 285 17.77 8.02 12.34
N GLY A 286 17.02 8.45 13.36
CA GLY A 286 17.10 9.79 13.92
C GLY A 286 16.38 10.87 13.11
N LEU A 287 15.57 10.50 12.12
CA LEU A 287 14.71 11.47 11.42
C LEU A 287 13.76 12.13 12.41
N ALA A 288 13.75 13.47 12.38
CA ALA A 288 12.81 14.23 13.18
C ALA A 288 11.36 13.92 12.74
N PRO A 289 10.41 13.85 13.68
CA PRO A 289 9.00 13.77 13.33
C PRO A 289 8.57 14.96 12.46
N GLY A 290 7.73 14.71 11.46
CA GLY A 290 7.26 15.76 10.54
C GLY A 290 6.83 15.24 9.18
N ARG A 291 6.44 16.16 8.30
CA ARG A 291 6.02 15.86 6.92
C ARG A 291 7.19 16.00 5.95
N TYR A 292 7.29 15.04 5.04
CA TYR A 292 8.37 14.93 4.08
C TYR A 292 7.86 14.50 2.72
N ARG A 293 8.65 14.80 1.69
CA ARG A 293 8.53 14.24 0.34
C ARG A 293 9.86 13.65 -0.06
N ILE A 294 9.82 12.59 -0.87
CA ILE A 294 11.02 11.91 -1.36
C ILE A 294 11.18 12.22 -2.83
N ARG A 295 12.35 12.69 -3.22
CA ARG A 295 12.70 12.97 -4.61
C ARG A 295 13.63 11.89 -5.15
N PHE A 296 13.26 11.36 -6.31
CA PHE A 296 14.10 10.48 -7.12
C PHE A 296 14.62 11.25 -8.33
N ASP A 297 15.91 11.13 -8.61
CA ASP A 297 16.52 11.61 -9.85
C ASP A 297 16.75 10.45 -10.82
N PHE A 298 16.57 10.70 -12.12
CA PHE A 298 16.75 9.69 -13.15
C PHE A 298 18.16 9.78 -13.78
N CYS A 299 18.91 8.68 -13.75
CA CYS A 299 20.28 8.58 -14.28
C CYS A 299 20.35 8.06 -15.73
N LYS A 300 19.34 7.33 -16.19
CA LYS A 300 19.21 6.89 -17.60
C LYS A 300 17.84 7.26 -18.10
N ARG A 301 17.80 8.24 -19.00
CA ARG A 301 16.59 8.81 -19.59
C ARG A 301 16.60 8.53 -21.10
N PRO A 302 15.97 7.44 -21.57
CA PRO A 302 15.99 7.07 -23.00
C PRO A 302 15.30 8.09 -23.91
N PHE A 303 14.52 9.02 -23.34
CA PHE A 303 13.80 10.04 -24.08
C PHE A 303 14.04 11.42 -23.46
N GLU A 304 14.17 12.43 -24.31
CA GLU A 304 14.36 13.83 -23.90
C GLU A 304 13.18 14.33 -23.05
N GLN A 305 11.96 13.90 -23.39
CA GLN A 305 10.71 14.28 -22.72
C GLN A 305 10.56 13.67 -21.33
N MET A 306 11.32 12.62 -21.02
CA MET A 306 11.33 12.04 -19.68
C MET A 306 11.93 13.06 -18.71
N PRO A 307 11.30 13.38 -17.57
CA PRO A 307 11.79 14.38 -16.64
C PRO A 307 13.14 13.99 -16.02
N ALA A 308 13.86 14.97 -15.47
CA ALA A 308 15.10 14.72 -14.73
C ALA A 308 14.87 14.07 -13.36
N SER A 309 13.71 14.32 -12.75
CA SER A 309 13.36 13.85 -11.41
C SER A 309 11.84 13.69 -11.23
N THR A 310 11.43 13.08 -10.12
CA THR A 310 10.04 13.00 -9.66
C THR A 310 10.00 13.04 -8.13
N ILE A 311 8.83 13.39 -7.57
CA ILE A 311 8.62 13.55 -6.14
C ILE A 311 7.46 12.66 -5.70
N SER A 312 7.56 12.05 -4.53
CA SER A 312 6.54 11.19 -3.94
C SER A 312 5.29 11.96 -3.50
N ASN A 313 4.24 11.24 -3.12
CA ASN A 313 3.26 11.75 -2.16
C ASN A 313 3.95 12.18 -0.86
N GLU A 314 3.24 13.00 -0.10
CA GLU A 314 3.67 13.38 1.23
C GLU A 314 3.66 12.15 2.16
N ILE A 315 4.69 12.05 2.99
CA ILE A 315 4.77 11.09 4.08
C ILE A 315 4.96 11.83 5.41
N GLU A 316 4.57 11.20 6.50
CA GLU A 316 4.73 11.68 7.86
C GLU A 316 5.59 10.70 8.65
N ILE A 317 6.69 11.21 9.21
CA ILE A 317 7.48 10.50 10.20
C ILE A 317 6.81 10.70 11.55
N VAL A 318 6.26 9.63 12.10
CA VAL A 318 5.57 9.67 13.40
C VAL A 318 6.59 9.55 14.53
N LYS A 319 6.24 10.10 15.70
CA LYS A 319 6.99 9.82 16.92
C LYS A 319 6.78 8.36 17.32
N ASP A 320 7.83 7.76 17.88
CA ASP A 320 7.72 6.49 18.61
C ASP A 320 6.99 6.72 19.95
N GLU A 321 5.70 7.08 19.89
CA GLU A 321 4.85 7.21 21.07
C GLU A 321 3.99 5.93 21.20
N LYS A 322 4.09 5.27 22.37
CA LYS A 322 3.13 4.25 22.79
C LYS A 322 1.75 4.92 22.92
N THR A 323 0.93 4.83 21.88
CA THR A 323 -0.45 5.34 21.98
C THR A 323 -1.42 4.22 21.69
N ALA A 324 -1.74 3.48 22.76
CA ALA A 324 -3.03 2.85 22.90
C ALA A 324 -4.08 3.95 23.03
N GLN A 325 -4.95 4.12 22.05
CA GLN A 325 -6.33 4.55 22.27
C GLN A 325 -7.16 4.27 21.02
N GLY A 326 -8.28 3.59 21.26
CA GLY A 326 -9.12 2.95 20.26
C GLY A 326 -9.66 3.89 19.20
N PHE A 327 -9.81 3.31 18.01
CA PHE A 327 -10.68 3.78 16.95
C PHE A 327 -12.09 4.02 17.52
N GLN A 328 -12.45 5.27 17.79
CA GLN A 328 -13.83 5.71 17.86
C GLN A 328 -14.06 6.65 16.69
N GLY A 329 -14.81 6.16 15.71
CA GLY A 329 -15.21 6.91 14.53
C GLY A 329 -15.83 8.25 14.91
N SER A 330 -15.31 9.32 14.33
CA SER A 330 -15.84 10.66 14.46
C SER A 330 -17.20 10.72 13.76
N ARG A 331 -18.26 10.57 14.57
CA ARG A 331 -19.63 10.89 14.17
C ARG A 331 -19.72 12.39 13.97
N VAL A 332 -19.82 12.84 12.72
CA VAL A 332 -20.14 14.24 12.40
C VAL A 332 -21.54 14.51 12.95
N GLN A 333 -21.65 15.39 13.95
CA GLN A 333 -22.94 15.91 14.40
C GLN A 333 -23.45 16.90 13.36
N GLU A 334 -24.62 16.58 12.81
CA GLU A 334 -25.37 17.44 11.91
C GLU A 334 -26.12 18.50 12.75
N GLU A 335 -25.69 19.77 12.65
CA GLU A 335 -26.40 20.90 13.24
C GLU A 335 -27.74 21.09 12.52
N LYS A 336 -28.84 20.67 13.17
CA LYS A 336 -30.19 21.09 12.81
C LYS A 336 -30.40 22.56 13.19
N LYS A 337 -30.52 23.42 12.19
CA LYS A 337 -30.99 24.80 12.34
C LYS A 337 -32.52 24.81 12.53
N PRO A 338 -33.09 25.53 13.51
CA PRO A 338 -34.53 25.59 13.69
C PRO A 338 -35.18 26.52 12.65
N ARG A 339 -36.41 26.18 12.26
CA ARG A 339 -37.34 27.06 11.54
C ARG A 339 -38.05 27.98 12.51
#